data_AF-R7U311-F1
#
_entry.id   AF-R7U311-F1
#
_cell.length_a   1.000
_cell.length_b   1.000
_cell.length_c   1.000
_cell.angle_alpha   90.00
_cell.angle_beta   90.00
_cell.angle_gamma   90.00
#
_symmetry.space_group_name_H-M   'P 1'
#
loop_
_entity.id
_entity.type
_entity.pdbx_description
1 polymer ?
#
loop_
_entity_poly.entity_id
_entity_poly.type
_entity_poly.pdbx_seq_one_letter_code
_entity_poly.pdbx_strand_id
1 'polypeptide(L)'
;LQKMSRIIQTMLFIYFMEYFEENSEMRDSTAYLLASGIALCSLFECFVSSSVVHYFMRCGMQWQAATVGLLYRKALRLSNNAMAATTSGHVIDLVAQDADKLDWIVWEFHSIWLGPLHAIIILTILYTQIGASAFSCIAIIVLIWPLQILFANKIAYYRKLNYLFQDSRVTIISDMISGMRVIKMYCWEKSFGRLVNDIRK
;
A
#
# COMPACT_ATOMS: atom_id res chain seq x y z
N LEU A 1 0.39 -17.60 -11.51
CA LEU A 1 1.62 -18.40 -11.39
C LEU A 1 2.23 -18.31 -9.98
N GLN A 2 2.66 -17.13 -9.52
CA GLN A 2 3.23 -16.97 -8.16
C GLN A 2 2.33 -17.54 -7.05
N LYS A 3 1.06 -17.11 -7.00
CA LYS A 3 0.09 -17.60 -6.00
C LYS A 3 -0.14 -19.12 -6.07
N MET A 4 -0.04 -19.74 -7.24
CA MET A 4 -0.17 -21.19 -7.42
C MET A 4 1.09 -21.91 -6.95
N SER A 5 2.28 -21.38 -7.23
CA SER A 5 3.55 -21.90 -6.70
C SER A 5 3.55 -21.94 -5.19
N ARG A 6 3.03 -20.88 -4.55
CA ARG A 6 2.92 -20.78 -3.09
C ARG A 6 1.97 -21.83 -2.50
N ILE A 7 0.84 -22.09 -3.17
CA ILE A 7 -0.09 -23.16 -2.77
C ILE A 7 0.58 -24.54 -2.88
N ILE A 8 1.27 -24.80 -4.00
CA ILE A 8 2.01 -26.06 -4.22
C ILE A 8 3.09 -26.23 -3.14
N GLN A 9 3.83 -25.17 -2.83
CA GLN A 9 4.83 -25.19 -1.77
C GLN A 9 4.21 -25.51 -0.41
N THR A 10 3.07 -24.91 -0.07
CA THR A 10 2.33 -25.23 1.17
C THR A 10 1.89 -26.69 1.21
N MET A 11 1.43 -27.25 0.08
CA MET A 11 1.08 -28.67 -0.02
C MET A 11 2.29 -29.58 0.19
N LEU A 12 3.41 -29.29 -0.49
CA LEU A 12 4.65 -30.04 -0.33
C LEU A 12 5.18 -29.98 1.10
N PHE A 13 5.04 -28.82 1.75
CA PHE A 13 5.41 -28.67 3.15
C PHE A 13 4.52 -29.50 4.09
N ILE A 14 3.20 -29.55 3.84
CA ILE A 14 2.29 -30.41 4.62
C ILE A 14 2.71 -31.88 4.50
N TYR A 15 2.95 -32.38 3.28
CA TYR A 15 3.43 -33.75 3.07
C TYR A 15 4.83 -33.99 3.67
N PHE A 16 5.70 -32.98 3.69
CA PHE A 16 6.99 -33.07 4.35
C PHE A 16 6.87 -33.14 5.88
N MET A 17 5.85 -32.51 6.48
CA MET A 17 5.59 -32.62 7.91
C MET A 17 5.12 -34.02 8.33
N GLU A 18 4.42 -34.74 7.45
CA GLU A 18 3.98 -36.13 7.68
C GLU A 18 5.17 -37.09 7.91
N TYR A 19 6.35 -36.78 7.36
CA TYR A 19 7.59 -37.52 7.65
C TYR A 19 7.95 -37.51 9.15
N PHE A 20 7.67 -36.42 9.86
CA PHE A 20 8.00 -36.27 11.29
C PHE A 20 6.96 -36.90 12.23
N GLU A 21 5.87 -37.48 11.71
CA GLU A 21 4.90 -38.20 12.55
C GLU A 21 5.46 -39.56 12.99
N GLU A 22 5.14 -39.95 14.22
CA GLU A 22 5.71 -41.13 14.92
C GLU A 22 5.41 -42.48 14.23
N ASN A 23 4.44 -42.51 13.31
CA ASN A 23 4.03 -43.68 12.53
C ASN A 23 4.31 -43.56 11.02
N SER A 24 5.24 -42.70 10.58
CA SER A 24 5.47 -42.47 9.15
C SER A 24 6.24 -43.64 8.51
N GLU A 25 5.68 -44.24 7.45
CA GLU A 25 6.38 -45.25 6.61
C GLU A 25 7.28 -44.60 5.55
N MET A 26 7.50 -43.28 5.64
CA MET A 26 8.11 -42.51 4.58
C MET A 26 9.63 -42.72 4.55
N ARG A 27 10.14 -43.14 3.40
CA ARG A 27 11.57 -43.37 3.18
C ARG A 27 12.36 -42.05 3.15
N ASP A 28 13.54 -42.03 3.79
CA ASP A 28 14.41 -40.84 3.88
C ASP A 28 14.72 -40.19 2.52
N SER A 29 14.90 -40.99 1.47
CA SER A 29 15.13 -40.48 0.11
C SER A 29 13.97 -39.62 -0.41
N THR A 30 12.73 -39.94 -0.02
CA THR A 30 11.52 -39.20 -0.39
C THR A 30 11.45 -37.89 0.40
N ALA A 31 11.86 -37.87 1.67
CA ALA A 31 11.92 -36.65 2.48
C ALA A 31 12.94 -35.64 1.91
N TYR A 32 14.14 -36.10 1.51
CA TYR A 32 15.13 -35.24 0.85
C TYR A 32 14.63 -34.71 -0.51
N LEU A 33 13.88 -35.53 -1.26
CA LEU A 33 13.25 -35.10 -2.52
C LEU A 33 12.20 -33.99 -2.26
N LEU A 34 11.34 -34.15 -1.25
CA LEU A 34 10.35 -33.14 -0.88
C LEU A 34 11.00 -31.84 -0.42
N ALA A 35 12.03 -31.92 0.42
CA ALA A 35 12.78 -30.75 0.90
C ALA A 35 13.46 -30.00 -0.26
N SER A 36 14.10 -30.71 -1.19
CA SER A 36 14.70 -30.09 -2.38
C SER A 36 13.64 -29.48 -3.31
N GLY A 37 12.47 -30.11 -3.45
CA GLY A 37 11.32 -29.56 -4.16
C GLY A 37 10.81 -28.25 -3.56
N ILE A 38 10.68 -28.18 -2.24
CA ILE A 38 10.28 -26.94 -1.52
C ILE A 38 11.29 -25.82 -1.77
N ALA A 39 12.60 -26.12 -1.71
CA ALA A 39 13.64 -25.14 -1.98
C ALA A 39 13.59 -24.62 -3.42
N LEU A 40 13.41 -25.50 -4.40
CA LEU A 40 13.25 -25.13 -5.81
C LEU A 40 11.98 -24.30 -6.06
N CYS A 41 10.86 -24.66 -5.45
CA CYS A 41 9.62 -23.88 -5.51
C CYS A 41 9.81 -22.48 -4.92
N SER A 42 10.57 -22.35 -3.81
CA SER A 42 10.86 -21.05 -3.18
C SER A 42 11.73 -20.17 -4.07
N LEU A 43 12.75 -20.74 -4.70
CA LEU A 43 13.60 -20.01 -5.65
C LEU A 43 12.80 -19.56 -6.86
N PHE A 44 11.99 -20.45 -7.44
CA PHE A 44 11.11 -20.12 -8.56
C PHE A 44 10.11 -19.02 -8.19
N GLU A 45 9.49 -19.08 -7.00
CA GLU A 45 8.61 -18.04 -6.51
C GLU A 45 9.34 -16.69 -6.43
N CYS A 46 10.57 -16.66 -5.90
CA CYS A 46 11.37 -15.45 -5.80
C CYS A 46 11.60 -14.80 -7.18
N PHE A 47 12.00 -15.60 -8.18
CA PHE A 47 12.21 -15.12 -9.55
C PHE A 47 10.93 -14.60 -10.20
N VAL A 48 9.83 -15.35 -10.06
CA VAL A 48 8.52 -14.93 -10.61
C VAL A 48 8.04 -13.67 -9.92
N SER A 49 8.14 -13.58 -8.60
CA SER A 49 7.74 -12.39 -7.83
C SER A 49 8.53 -11.17 -8.27
N SER A 50 9.85 -11.28 -8.39
CA SER A 50 10.70 -10.18 -8.86
C SER A 50 10.34 -9.74 -10.28
N SER A 51 10.06 -10.69 -11.17
CA SER A 51 9.68 -10.41 -12.56
C SER A 51 8.32 -9.73 -12.66
N VAL A 52 7.35 -10.17 -11.83
CA VAL A 52 6.00 -9.61 -11.78
C VAL A 52 6.04 -8.18 -11.23
N VAL A 53 6.76 -7.93 -10.13
CA VAL A 53 6.97 -6.58 -9.59
C VAL A 53 7.57 -5.66 -10.65
N HIS A 54 8.63 -6.11 -11.33
CA HIS A 54 9.28 -5.33 -12.38
C HIS A 54 8.34 -5.01 -13.54
N TYR A 55 7.54 -5.98 -13.99
CA TYR A 55 6.56 -5.79 -15.06
C TYR A 55 5.51 -4.74 -14.69
N PHE A 56 4.89 -4.87 -13.52
CA PHE A 56 3.86 -3.94 -13.08
C PHE A 56 4.42 -2.55 -12.81
N MET A 57 5.63 -2.43 -12.27
CA MET A 57 6.30 -1.13 -12.11
C MET A 57 6.57 -0.47 -13.47
N ARG A 58 6.96 -1.23 -14.50
CA ARG A 58 7.08 -0.69 -15.86
C ARG A 58 5.73 -0.19 -16.40
N CYS A 59 4.67 -0.97 -16.22
CA CYS A 59 3.34 -0.57 -16.62
C CYS A 59 2.87 0.69 -15.88
N GLY A 60 3.06 0.75 -14.57
CA GLY A 60 2.71 1.90 -13.74
C GLY A 60 3.45 3.16 -14.16
N MET A 61 4.76 3.09 -14.38
CA MET A 61 5.55 4.21 -14.92
C MET A 61 5.05 4.68 -16.30
N GLN A 62 4.70 3.77 -17.21
CA GLN A 62 4.16 4.15 -18.52
C GLN A 62 2.80 4.86 -18.39
N TRP A 63 1.94 4.38 -17.50
CA TRP A 63 0.64 4.98 -17.21
C TRP A 63 0.76 6.37 -16.58
N GLN A 64 1.70 6.55 -15.64
CA GLN A 64 2.04 7.83 -15.07
C GLN A 64 2.51 8.80 -16.16
N ALA A 65 3.50 8.42 -16.96
CA ALA A 65 4.04 9.26 -18.03
C ALA A 65 2.98 9.66 -19.06
N ALA A 66 2.10 8.72 -19.46
CA ALA A 66 1.00 8.99 -20.38
C ALA A 66 -0.01 9.99 -19.77
N THR A 67 -0.38 9.81 -18.50
CA THR A 67 -1.31 10.70 -17.79
C THR A 67 -0.75 12.11 -17.67
N VAL A 68 0.52 12.25 -17.26
CA VAL A 68 1.20 13.55 -17.17
C VAL A 68 1.25 14.24 -18.54
N GLY A 69 1.58 13.50 -19.61
CA GLY A 69 1.58 14.02 -20.97
C GLY A 69 0.19 14.49 -21.45
N LEU A 70 -0.87 13.74 -21.13
CA LEU A 70 -2.25 14.11 -21.44
C LEU A 70 -2.71 15.35 -20.66
N LEU A 71 -2.40 15.42 -19.36
CA LEU A 71 -2.69 16.57 -18.51
C LEU A 71 -1.99 17.83 -19.02
N TYR A 72 -0.70 17.72 -19.36
CA TYR A 72 0.07 18.82 -19.93
C TYR A 72 -0.55 19.33 -21.26
N ARG A 73 -0.90 18.41 -22.17
CA ARG A 73 -1.55 18.76 -23.44
C ARG A 73 -2.93 19.40 -23.23
N LYS A 74 -3.68 18.96 -22.22
CA LYS A 74 -4.99 19.54 -21.87
C LYS A 74 -4.84 20.93 -21.27
N ALA A 75 -3.86 21.13 -20.39
CA ALA A 75 -3.55 22.43 -19.79
C ALA A 75 -3.22 23.47 -20.89
N LEU A 76 -2.41 23.11 -21.89
CA LEU A 76 -2.07 24.00 -23.00
C LEU A 76 -3.24 24.37 -23.94
N ARG A 77 -4.35 23.61 -23.90
CA ARG A 77 -5.52 23.81 -24.76
C ARG A 77 -6.71 24.42 -24.02
N LEU A 78 -6.57 24.69 -22.72
CA LEU A 78 -7.64 25.21 -21.89
C LEU A 78 -7.80 26.72 -22.13
N SER A 79 -9.03 27.21 -22.20
CA SER A 79 -9.28 28.65 -22.32
C SER A 79 -8.91 29.37 -21.02
N ASN A 80 -8.51 30.65 -21.10
CA ASN A 80 -8.13 31.45 -19.94
C ASN A 80 -9.22 31.49 -18.85
N ASN A 81 -10.51 31.46 -19.23
CA ASN A 81 -11.61 31.42 -18.26
C ASN A 81 -11.70 30.08 -17.51
N ALA A 82 -11.50 28.96 -18.20
CA ALA A 82 -11.48 27.64 -17.57
C ALA A 82 -10.19 27.40 -16.77
N MET A 83 -9.07 28.00 -17.19
CA MET A 83 -7.82 28.00 -16.43
C MET A 83 -7.83 28.97 -15.23
N ALA A 84 -8.62 30.04 -15.28
CA ALA A 84 -8.87 30.88 -14.11
C ALA A 84 -9.76 30.17 -13.08
N ALA A 85 -10.73 29.37 -13.55
CA ALA A 85 -11.56 28.53 -12.68
C ALA A 85 -10.78 27.36 -12.05
N THR A 86 -9.76 26.85 -12.75
CA THR A 86 -8.88 25.77 -12.26
C THR A 86 -7.51 26.38 -11.96
N THR A 87 -7.31 26.89 -10.75
CA THR A 87 -6.06 27.56 -10.34
C THR A 87 -4.85 26.78 -10.85
N SER A 88 -3.90 27.45 -11.51
CA SER A 88 -2.71 26.81 -12.10
C SER A 88 -1.94 25.91 -11.11
N GLY A 89 -1.96 26.28 -9.82
CA GLY A 89 -1.45 25.46 -8.71
C GLY A 89 -2.14 24.09 -8.58
N HIS A 90 -3.46 24.01 -8.77
CA HIS A 90 -4.20 22.75 -8.69
C HIS A 90 -3.81 21.77 -9.80
N VAL A 91 -3.47 22.26 -11.00
CA VAL A 91 -2.96 21.40 -12.10
C VAL A 91 -1.56 20.87 -11.78
N ILE A 92 -0.72 21.70 -11.16
CA ILE A 92 0.62 21.28 -10.71
C ILE A 92 0.49 20.25 -9.59
N ASP A 93 -0.41 20.46 -8.63
CA ASP A 93 -0.67 19.50 -7.55
C ASP A 93 -1.21 18.17 -8.08
N LEU A 94 -2.12 18.21 -9.06
CA LEU A 94 -2.66 17.02 -9.71
C LEU A 94 -1.55 16.20 -10.40
N VAL A 95 -0.63 16.86 -11.09
CA VAL A 95 0.52 16.21 -11.73
C VAL A 95 1.52 15.70 -10.69
N ALA A 96 1.84 16.49 -9.67
CA ALA A 96 2.90 16.18 -8.72
C ALA A 96 2.50 15.20 -7.60
N GLN A 97 1.23 15.18 -7.19
CA GLN A 97 0.77 14.27 -6.13
C GLN A 97 -0.08 13.12 -6.63
N ASP A 98 -0.99 13.37 -7.58
CA ASP A 98 -1.97 12.34 -7.95
C ASP A 98 -1.47 11.46 -9.09
N ALA A 99 -0.72 12.00 -10.05
CA ALA A 99 -0.11 11.17 -11.10
C ALA A 99 0.94 10.21 -10.53
N ASP A 100 1.72 10.63 -9.52
CA ASP A 100 2.72 9.79 -8.85
C ASP A 100 2.11 8.57 -8.16
N LYS A 101 0.86 8.67 -7.68
CA LYS A 101 0.15 7.54 -7.07
C LYS A 101 -0.25 6.48 -8.10
N LEU A 102 -0.34 6.82 -9.39
CA LEU A 102 -0.80 5.88 -10.42
C LEU A 102 0.13 4.68 -10.60
N ASP A 103 1.43 4.86 -10.39
CA ASP A 103 2.40 3.75 -10.46
C ASP A 103 2.06 2.65 -9.44
N TRP A 104 1.80 3.06 -8.19
CA TRP A 104 1.42 2.15 -7.12
C TRP A 104 0.02 1.54 -7.29
N ILE A 105 -0.95 2.31 -7.81
CA ILE A 105 -2.34 1.84 -7.99
C ILE A 105 -2.41 0.69 -9.00
N VAL A 106 -1.59 0.72 -10.06
CA VAL A 106 -1.56 -0.35 -11.08
C VAL A 106 -1.12 -1.68 -10.46
N TRP A 107 -0.16 -1.65 -9.52
CA TRP A 107 0.24 -2.83 -8.76
C TRP A 107 -0.90 -3.34 -7.86
N GLU A 108 -1.51 -2.46 -7.07
CA GLU A 108 -2.55 -2.86 -6.11
C GLU A 108 -3.83 -3.34 -6.77
N PHE A 109 -4.17 -2.84 -7.96
CA PHE A 109 -5.35 -3.29 -8.69
C PHE A 109 -5.36 -4.80 -8.93
N HIS A 110 -4.18 -5.38 -9.22
CA HIS A 110 -4.03 -6.82 -9.40
C HIS A 110 -4.31 -7.61 -8.11
N SER A 111 -3.98 -7.04 -6.96
CA SER A 111 -4.19 -7.65 -5.65
C SER A 111 -5.66 -7.67 -5.23
N ILE A 112 -6.45 -6.66 -5.61
CA ILE A 112 -7.85 -6.51 -5.18
C ILE A 112 -8.72 -7.70 -5.62
N TRP A 113 -8.62 -8.15 -6.88
CA TRP A 113 -9.46 -9.25 -7.38
C TRP A 113 -8.85 -10.63 -7.11
N LEU A 114 -7.52 -10.75 -7.12
CA LEU A 114 -6.87 -12.03 -6.81
C LEU A 114 -6.82 -12.33 -5.31
N GLY A 115 -7.00 -11.33 -4.44
CA GLY A 115 -7.02 -11.51 -2.98
C GLY A 115 -8.14 -12.47 -2.54
N PRO A 116 -9.41 -12.16 -2.84
CA PRO A 116 -10.56 -13.00 -2.50
C PRO A 116 -10.46 -14.42 -3.07
N LEU A 117 -10.06 -14.55 -4.35
CA LEU A 117 -9.89 -15.84 -5.00
C LEU A 117 -8.86 -16.70 -4.26
N HIS A 118 -7.73 -16.10 -3.88
CA HIS A 118 -6.68 -16.80 -3.14
C HIS A 118 -7.14 -17.20 -1.73
N ALA A 119 -7.87 -16.33 -1.04
CA ALA A 119 -8.44 -16.62 0.27
C ALA A 119 -9.37 -17.84 0.22
N ILE A 120 -10.24 -17.92 -0.78
CA ILE A 120 -11.15 -19.06 -0.98
C ILE A 120 -10.35 -20.37 -1.14
N ILE A 121 -9.30 -20.37 -1.97
CA ILE A 121 -8.47 -21.57 -2.19
C ILE A 121 -7.82 -22.04 -0.88
N ILE A 122 -7.21 -21.12 -0.11
CA ILE A 122 -6.59 -21.45 1.17
C ILE A 122 -7.62 -21.99 2.17
N LEU A 123 -8.82 -21.39 2.21
CA LEU A 123 -9.89 -21.85 3.09
C LEU A 123 -10.35 -23.27 2.76
N THR A 124 -10.51 -23.60 1.48
CA THR A 124 -10.86 -24.96 1.04
C THR A 124 -9.79 -25.96 1.44
N ILE A 125 -8.51 -25.62 1.24
CA ILE A 125 -7.37 -26.43 1.66
C ILE A 125 -7.40 -26.66 3.18
N LEU A 126 -7.56 -25.60 3.97
CA LEU A 126 -7.57 -25.70 5.42
C LEU A 126 -8.71 -26.58 5.92
N TYR A 127 -9.89 -26.46 5.29
CA TYR A 127 -11.04 -27.30 5.59
C TYR A 127 -10.77 -28.79 5.28
N THR A 128 -10.08 -29.10 4.18
CA THR A 128 -9.72 -30.50 3.86
C THR A 128 -8.73 -31.12 4.85
N GLN A 129 -7.86 -30.32 5.47
CA GLN A 129 -6.81 -30.82 6.37
C GLN A 129 -7.27 -30.99 7.82
N ILE A 130 -8.03 -30.04 8.36
CA ILE A 130 -8.39 -29.98 9.79
C ILE A 130 -9.91 -30.09 10.02
N GLY A 131 -10.71 -30.20 8.95
CA GLY A 131 -12.16 -30.36 9.02
C GLY A 131 -12.86 -29.18 9.70
N ALA A 132 -13.82 -29.49 10.59
CA ALA A 132 -14.64 -28.49 11.28
C ALA A 132 -13.84 -27.53 12.17
N SER A 133 -12.63 -27.91 12.61
CA SER A 133 -11.76 -27.03 13.41
C SER A 133 -11.30 -25.78 12.64
N ALA A 134 -11.34 -25.80 11.30
CA ALA A 134 -11.01 -24.64 10.46
C ALA A 134 -11.95 -23.44 10.73
N PHE A 135 -13.22 -23.69 11.14
CA PHE A 135 -14.18 -22.62 11.43
C PHE A 135 -13.74 -21.74 12.61
N SER A 136 -13.03 -22.29 13.59
CA SER A 136 -12.49 -21.53 14.72
C SER A 136 -11.46 -20.49 14.26
N CYS A 137 -10.56 -20.85 13.33
CA CYS A 137 -9.61 -19.92 12.73
C CYS A 137 -10.32 -18.82 11.91
N ILE A 138 -11.33 -19.20 11.13
CA ILE A 138 -12.13 -18.25 10.35
C ILE A 138 -12.83 -17.25 11.29
N ALA A 139 -13.41 -17.72 12.40
CA ALA A 139 -14.08 -16.87 13.38
C ALA A 139 -13.12 -15.83 13.97
N ILE A 140 -11.88 -16.22 14.29
CA ILE A 140 -10.85 -15.30 14.79
C ILE A 140 -10.47 -14.26 13.73
N ILE A 141 -10.25 -14.66 12.48
CA ILE A 141 -9.92 -13.74 11.38
C ILE A 141 -11.05 -12.73 11.16
N VAL A 142 -12.30 -13.21 11.14
CA VAL A 142 -13.49 -12.36 11.01
C VAL A 142 -13.61 -11.37 12.18
N LEU A 143 -13.20 -11.76 13.39
CA LEU A 143 -13.19 -10.88 14.56
C LEU A 143 -12.06 -9.84 14.54
N ILE A 144 -10.90 -10.18 13.96
CA ILE A 144 -9.77 -9.25 13.77
C ILE A 144 -10.11 -8.17 12.73
N TRP A 145 -10.89 -8.50 11.70
CA TRP A 145 -11.23 -7.56 10.63
C TRP A 145 -11.91 -6.26 11.11
N PRO A 146 -12.99 -6.27 11.93
CA PRO A 146 -13.60 -5.05 12.44
C PRO A 146 -12.63 -4.25 13.32
N LEU A 147 -11.75 -4.92 14.08
CA LEU A 147 -10.72 -4.25 14.86
C LEU A 147 -9.75 -3.48 13.94
N GLN A 148 -9.32 -4.08 12.83
CA GLN A 148 -8.50 -3.40 11.82
C GLN A 148 -9.21 -2.19 11.22
N ILE A 149 -10.51 -2.28 10.93
CA ILE A 149 -11.32 -1.16 10.42
C ILE A 149 -11.41 -0.02 11.44
N LEU A 150 -11.63 -0.34 12.72
CA LEU A 150 -11.66 0.66 13.79
C LEU A 150 -10.34 1.40 13.90
N PHE A 151 -9.21 0.68 13.88
CA PHE A 151 -7.88 1.30 13.87
C PHE A 151 -7.64 2.14 12.62
N ALA A 152 -8.01 1.65 11.43
CA ALA A 152 -7.89 2.40 10.18
C ALA A 152 -8.67 3.71 10.23
N ASN A 153 -9.90 3.69 10.76
CA ASN A 153 -10.72 4.89 10.94
C ASN A 153 -10.09 5.88 11.92
N LYS A 154 -9.51 5.41 13.03
CA LYS A 154 -8.79 6.29 13.98
C LYS A 154 -7.54 6.89 13.34
N ILE A 155 -6.77 6.10 12.60
CA ILE A 155 -5.60 6.59 11.86
C ILE A 155 -6.04 7.64 10.84
N ALA A 156 -7.10 7.41 10.08
CA ALA A 156 -7.63 8.37 9.11
C ALA A 156 -8.08 9.67 9.78
N TYR A 157 -8.76 9.58 10.93
CA TYR A 157 -9.15 10.73 11.72
C TYR A 157 -7.94 11.56 12.17
N TYR A 158 -6.93 10.92 12.78
CA TYR A 158 -5.72 11.62 13.22
C TYR A 158 -4.90 12.16 12.04
N ARG A 159 -4.85 11.46 10.90
CA ARG A 159 -4.22 11.97 9.67
C ARG A 159 -4.91 13.24 9.19
N LYS A 160 -6.25 13.27 9.18
CA LYS A 160 -7.02 14.46 8.81
C LYS A 160 -6.73 15.62 9.78
N LEU A 161 -6.70 15.35 11.07
CA LEU A 161 -6.41 16.36 12.08
C LEU A 161 -4.99 16.93 11.92
N ASN A 162 -4.00 16.05 11.73
CA ASN A 162 -2.61 16.45 11.47
C ASN A 162 -2.49 17.31 10.20
N TYR A 163 -3.24 16.96 9.14
CA TYR A 163 -3.26 17.77 7.91
C TYR A 163 -3.76 19.20 8.18
N LEU A 164 -4.83 19.36 8.97
CA LEU A 164 -5.38 20.68 9.30
C LEU A 164 -4.39 21.54 10.10
N PHE A 165 -3.74 20.97 11.11
CA PHE A 165 -2.72 21.70 11.89
C PHE A 165 -1.48 22.02 11.06
N GLN A 166 -1.04 21.08 10.22
CA GLN A 166 0.08 21.31 9.32
C GLN A 166 -0.20 22.43 8.32
N ASP A 167 -1.41 22.46 7.74
CA ASP A 167 -1.83 23.49 6.80
C ASP A 167 -1.85 24.87 7.48
N SER A 168 -2.52 25.00 8.62
CA SER A 168 -2.56 26.24 9.41
C SER A 168 -1.16 26.76 9.76
N ARG A 169 -0.25 25.85 10.17
CA ARG A 169 1.14 26.20 10.47
C ARG A 169 1.88 26.74 9.24
N VAL A 170 1.72 26.09 8.09
CA VAL A 170 2.39 26.49 6.84
C VAL A 170 1.87 27.85 6.37
N THR A 171 0.56 28.08 6.44
CA THR A 171 -0.06 29.38 6.08
C THR A 171 0.49 30.51 6.95
N ILE A 172 0.49 30.35 8.27
CA ILE A 172 0.93 31.41 9.19
C ILE A 172 2.42 31.72 9.00
N ILE A 173 3.26 30.70 8.80
CA ILE A 173 4.68 30.92 8.50
C ILE A 173 4.85 31.66 7.17
N SER A 174 4.07 31.31 6.14
CA SER A 174 4.09 31.99 4.84
C SER A 174 3.71 33.47 4.97
N ASP A 175 2.67 33.78 5.74
CA ASP A 175 2.22 35.16 5.99
C ASP A 175 3.28 35.96 6.78
N MET A 176 3.90 35.34 7.79
CA MET A 176 4.97 35.95 8.56
C MET A 176 6.20 36.28 7.71
N ILE A 177 6.60 35.37 6.81
CA ILE A 177 7.73 35.61 5.89
C ILE A 177 7.40 36.77 4.95
N SER A 178 6.19 36.80 4.42
CA SER A 178 5.73 37.88 3.54
C SER A 178 5.68 39.24 4.26
N GLY A 179 5.31 39.25 5.54
CA GLY A 179 5.23 40.44 6.40
C GLY A 179 6.50 40.78 7.20
N MET A 180 7.63 40.11 6.96
CA MET A 180 8.80 40.13 7.85
C MET A 180 9.34 41.55 8.15
N ARG A 181 9.31 42.45 7.17
CA ARG A 181 9.80 43.84 7.35
C ARG A 181 8.99 44.59 8.42
N VAL A 182 7.66 44.44 8.42
CA VAL A 182 6.78 45.08 9.40
C VAL A 182 7.01 44.47 10.78
N ILE A 183 7.11 43.14 10.86
CA ILE A 183 7.36 42.43 12.12
C ILE A 183 8.65 42.91 12.78
N LYS A 184 9.73 43.11 12.00
CA LYS A 184 11.00 43.65 12.50
C LYS A 184 10.91 45.12 12.91
N MET A 185 10.22 45.94 12.10
CA MET A 185 10.03 47.37 12.38
C MET A 185 9.33 47.62 13.72
N TYR A 186 8.38 46.75 14.10
CA TYR A 186 7.66 46.83 15.38
C TYR A 186 8.20 45.89 16.47
N CYS A 187 9.32 45.20 16.23
CA CYS A 187 9.92 44.23 17.14
C CYS A 187 8.94 43.13 17.64
N TRP A 188 7.99 42.71 16.80
CA TRP A 188 6.94 41.73 17.15
C TRP A 188 7.38 40.27 17.09
N GLU A 189 8.67 40.00 16.85
CA GLU A 189 9.24 38.66 16.66
C GLU A 189 8.88 37.69 17.80
N LYS A 190 8.94 38.14 19.06
CA LYS A 190 8.60 37.31 20.23
C LYS A 190 7.11 36.98 20.34
N SER A 191 6.24 37.88 19.90
CA SER A 191 4.78 37.64 19.94
C SER A 191 4.37 36.65 18.86
N PHE A 192 4.89 36.80 17.64
CA PHE A 192 4.68 35.81 16.58
C PHE A 192 5.36 34.46 16.89
N GLY A 193 6.52 34.47 17.54
CA GLY A 193 7.18 33.25 17.99
C GLY A 193 6.33 32.44 18.99
N ARG A 194 5.58 33.13 19.88
CA ARG A 194 4.61 32.49 20.77
C ARG A 194 3.43 31.89 20.00
N LEU A 195 2.85 32.65 19.06
CA LEU A 195 1.74 32.18 18.21
C LEU A 195 2.09 30.87 17.48
N VAL A 196 3.27 30.79 16.85
CA VAL A 196 3.73 29.57 16.16
C VAL A 196 3.95 28.41 17.13
N ASN A 197 4.45 28.69 18.34
CA ASN A 197 4.67 27.66 19.36
C ASN A 197 3.36 27.10 19.91
N ASP A 198 2.31 27.91 19.98
CA ASP A 198 0.99 27.48 20.43
C ASP A 198 0.30 26.58 19.40
N ILE A 199 0.51 26.82 18.10
CA ILE A 199 0.00 25.96 17.01
C ILE A 199 0.76 24.61 16.94
N ARG A 200 1.96 24.55 17.50
CA ARG A 200 2.80 23.34 17.50
C ARG A 200 2.42 22.33 18.59
N LYS A 201 1.73 22.76 19.65
CA LYS A 201 1.31 21.91 20.78
C LYS A 201 0.01 21.18 20.45
#